data_AF-A0A7C9VGI9-F1
#
_entry.id   AF-A0A7C9VGI9-F1
#
_cell.length_a   1.000
_cell.length_b   1.000
_cell.length_c   1.000
_cell.angle_alpha   90.00
_cell.angle_beta   90.00
_cell.angle_gamma   90.00
#
_symmetry.space_group_name_H-M   'P 1'
#
loop_
_entity.id
_entity.type
_entity.pdbx_description
1 polymer ?
#
loop_
_entity_poly.entity_id
_entity_poly.type
_entity_poly.pdbx_seq_one_letter_code
_entity_poly.pdbx_strand_id
1 'polypeptide(L)'
;MTRLLCGMTQKRRHPRRVLPVWSGAPEDLFDYAQPTAPRAGGSRAWPDKPIKVTDDWPEVVPITEAELRVMEGHFAEELDAMFGPRA
;
A
#
# COMPACT_ATOMS: atom_id res chain seq x y z
N MET A 1 -50.19 35.78 17.11
CA MET A 1 -49.06 35.51 18.03
C MET A 1 -48.94 34.01 18.23
N THR A 2 -48.05 33.32 17.52
CA THR A 2 -47.57 32.00 17.96
C THR A 2 -46.25 31.66 17.28
N ARG A 3 -45.36 31.07 18.08
CA ARG A 3 -43.91 31.15 18.04
C ARG A 3 -43.26 30.30 16.95
N LEU A 4 -42.11 30.78 16.48
CA LEU A 4 -41.00 29.98 15.96
C LEU A 4 -40.76 28.74 16.83
N LEU A 5 -40.56 27.59 16.19
CA LEU A 5 -39.68 26.55 16.70
C LEU A 5 -38.59 26.30 15.66
N CYS A 6 -37.43 26.89 15.93
CA CYS A 6 -36.17 26.60 15.27
C CYS A 6 -35.80 25.14 15.60
N GLY A 7 -35.98 24.23 14.65
CA GLY A 7 -35.48 22.86 14.75
C GLY A 7 -33.97 22.86 14.55
N MET A 8 -33.21 22.82 15.64
CA MET A 8 -31.77 22.60 15.58
C MET A 8 -31.51 21.18 15.04
N THR A 9 -31.24 21.05 13.75
CA THR A 9 -30.76 19.80 13.19
C THR A 9 -29.34 19.56 13.73
N GLN A 10 -29.21 18.74 14.77
CA GLN A 10 -27.92 18.27 15.27
C GLN A 10 -27.18 17.60 14.11
N LYS A 11 -26.17 18.28 13.56
CA LYS A 11 -25.20 17.67 12.67
C LYS A 11 -24.46 16.61 13.47
N ARG A 12 -24.86 15.34 13.30
CA ARG A 12 -24.12 14.20 13.82
C ARG A 12 -22.70 14.30 13.29
N ARG A 13 -21.74 14.61 14.17
CA ARG A 13 -20.32 14.60 13.83
C ARG A 13 -19.95 13.15 13.55
N HIS A 14 -19.77 12.82 12.28
CA HIS A 14 -19.22 11.52 11.92
C HIS A 14 -17.84 11.39 12.56
N PRO A 15 -17.58 10.36 13.38
CA PRO A 15 -16.24 10.12 13.87
C PRO A 15 -15.33 9.95 12.64
N ARG A 16 -14.25 10.73 12.58
CA ARG A 16 -13.22 10.56 11.55
C ARG A 16 -12.75 9.12 11.68
N ARG A 17 -12.89 8.33 10.60
CA ARG A 17 -12.31 7.00 10.55
C ARG A 17 -10.81 7.17 10.72
N VAL A 18 -10.28 6.60 11.79
CA VAL A 18 -8.83 6.46 11.99
C VAL A 18 -8.42 5.39 10.99
N LEU A 19 -7.54 5.74 10.05
CA LEU A 19 -6.87 4.72 9.24
C LEU A 19 -6.03 3.86 10.20
N PRO A 20 -5.92 2.54 9.99
CA PRO A 20 -4.93 1.73 10.69
C PRO A 20 -3.58 2.44 10.55
N VAL A 21 -2.99 2.82 11.68
CA VAL A 21 -1.66 3.41 11.71
C VAL A 21 -0.72 2.23 11.78
N TRP A 22 0.15 2.09 10.78
CA TRP A 22 1.21 1.09 10.82
C TRP A 22 2.04 1.30 12.09
N SER A 23 2.08 0.28 12.94
CA SER A 23 2.79 0.28 14.23
C SER A 23 4.30 0.14 14.11
N GLY A 24 4.81 -0.15 12.90
CA GLY A 24 6.23 -0.41 12.64
C GLY A 24 6.70 -1.79 13.10
N ALA A 25 5.81 -2.62 13.64
CA ALA A 25 6.12 -3.97 14.08
C ALA A 25 6.09 -4.96 12.90
N PRO A 26 6.96 -5.99 12.86
CA PRO A 26 6.96 -7.03 11.83
C PRO A 26 5.62 -7.77 11.71
N GLU A 27 4.93 -7.97 12.84
CA GLU A 27 3.60 -8.57 12.91
C GLU A 27 2.49 -7.74 12.24
N ASP A 28 2.67 -6.42 12.11
CA ASP A 28 1.75 -5.48 11.43
C ASP A 28 2.10 -5.35 9.94
N LEU A 29 3.18 -5.97 9.46
CA LEU A 29 3.54 -5.91 8.04
C LEU A 29 2.39 -6.41 7.14
N PHE A 30 1.53 -7.30 7.64
CA PHE A 30 0.41 -7.90 6.89
C PHE A 30 -0.93 -7.16 7.04
N ASP A 31 -0.97 -5.98 7.68
CA ASP A 31 -2.21 -5.24 7.86
C ASP A 31 -2.87 -4.82 6.53
N TYR A 32 -2.10 -4.75 5.43
CA TYR A 32 -2.63 -4.52 4.08
C TYR A 32 -3.51 -5.67 3.54
N ALA A 33 -3.32 -6.90 4.04
CA ALA A 33 -4.11 -8.05 3.64
C ALA A 33 -5.47 -8.09 4.37
N GLN A 34 -5.65 -7.27 5.41
CA GLN A 34 -6.92 -7.19 6.10
C GLN A 34 -7.97 -6.48 5.23
N PRO A 35 -9.18 -7.04 5.12
CA PRO A 35 -10.26 -6.41 4.35
C PRO A 35 -10.60 -5.04 4.97
N THR A 36 -10.43 -3.98 4.18
CA THR A 36 -10.75 -2.62 4.64
C THR A 36 -12.25 -2.50 4.90
N ALA A 37 -12.63 -1.95 6.05
CA ALA A 37 -14.03 -1.72 6.40
C ALA A 37 -14.75 -0.91 5.30
N PRO A 38 -15.95 -1.35 4.83
CA PRO A 38 -16.66 -0.71 3.73
C PRO A 38 -16.82 0.80 3.95
N ARG A 39 -16.46 1.61 2.97
CA ARG A 39 -16.63 3.07 3.03
C ARG A 39 -18.13 3.39 2.96
N ALA A 40 -18.67 3.98 4.04
CA ALA A 40 -20.03 4.50 4.08
C ALA A 40 -20.04 5.86 3.37
N GLY A 41 -19.98 5.81 2.04
CA GLY A 41 -19.95 6.98 1.18
C GLY A 41 -19.90 6.48 -0.25
N GLY A 42 -20.85 6.92 -1.07
CA GLY A 42 -20.92 6.54 -2.48
C GLY A 42 -19.55 6.74 -3.13
N SER A 43 -19.12 5.72 -3.87
CA SER A 43 -17.90 5.80 -4.68
C SER A 43 -17.97 7.09 -5.48
N ARG A 44 -17.02 8.00 -5.26
CA ARG A 44 -16.82 9.13 -6.18
C ARG A 44 -16.65 8.45 -7.52
N ALA A 45 -17.54 8.69 -8.48
CA ALA A 45 -17.42 8.09 -9.80
C ALA A 45 -16.09 8.57 -10.37
N TRP A 46 -15.06 7.73 -10.23
CA TRP A 46 -13.82 7.94 -10.95
C TRP A 46 -14.22 7.81 -12.41
N PRO A 47 -13.82 8.77 -13.27
CA PRO A 47 -14.06 8.59 -14.69
C PRO A 47 -13.46 7.24 -15.09
N ASP A 48 -14.18 6.46 -15.90
CA ASP A 48 -13.79 5.16 -16.48
C ASP A 48 -12.60 5.32 -17.44
N LYS A 49 -11.55 6.01 -16.99
CA LYS A 49 -10.28 6.07 -17.67
C LYS A 49 -9.55 4.79 -17.29
N PRO A 50 -9.17 3.96 -18.27
CA PRO A 50 -8.36 2.79 -17.98
C PRO A 50 -7.07 3.24 -17.28
N ILE A 51 -6.70 2.54 -16.20
CA ILE A 51 -5.42 2.78 -15.52
C ILE A 51 -4.32 2.39 -16.51
N LYS A 52 -3.51 3.36 -16.90
CA LYS A 52 -2.33 3.11 -17.73
C LYS A 52 -1.20 2.68 -16.81
N VAL A 53 -1.00 1.37 -16.69
CA VAL A 53 0.20 0.81 -16.06
C VAL A 53 1.29 0.79 -17.11
N THR A 54 2.30 1.64 -16.95
CA THR A 54 3.52 1.61 -17.77
C THR A 54 4.65 1.06 -16.92
N ASP A 55 5.47 0.22 -17.54
CA ASP A 55 6.77 -0.14 -16.98
C ASP A 55 7.76 0.90 -17.48
N ASP A 56 8.12 1.84 -16.60
CA ASP A 56 9.03 2.95 -16.91
C ASP A 56 10.50 2.55 -16.73
N TRP A 57 10.78 1.25 -16.67
CA TRP A 57 12.14 0.73 -16.55
C TRP A 57 12.93 0.90 -17.86
N PRO A 58 14.24 1.13 -17.76
CA PRO A 58 15.10 1.09 -18.93
C PRO A 58 15.15 -0.33 -19.49
N GLU A 59 15.43 -0.45 -20.79
CA GLU A 59 15.64 -1.75 -21.44
C GLU A 59 16.73 -2.58 -20.73
N VAL A 60 17.75 -1.90 -20.20
CA VAL A 60 18.81 -2.49 -19.38
C VAL A 60 19.02 -1.62 -18.14
N VAL A 61 18.88 -2.21 -16.95
CA VAL A 61 19.27 -1.56 -15.70
C VAL A 61 20.80 -1.59 -15.60
N PRO A 62 21.48 -0.44 -15.56
CA PRO A 62 22.94 -0.41 -15.47
C PRO A 62 23.37 -0.92 -14.09
N ILE A 63 24.08 -2.04 -14.08
CA ILE A 63 24.67 -2.65 -12.88
C ILE A 63 26.17 -2.73 -13.12
N THR A 64 26.96 -2.20 -12.18
CA THR A 64 28.42 -2.24 -12.26
C THR A 64 28.98 -3.55 -11.74
N GLU A 65 30.19 -3.89 -12.16
CA GLU A 65 30.92 -5.07 -11.68
C GLU A 65 31.14 -5.05 -10.15
N ALA A 66 31.33 -3.86 -9.58
CA ALA A 66 31.48 -3.69 -8.14
C ALA A 66 30.18 -4.02 -7.40
N GLU A 67 29.04 -3.55 -7.89
CA GLU A 67 27.72 -3.86 -7.34
C GLU A 67 27.40 -5.35 -7.49
N LEU A 68 27.72 -5.94 -8.65
CA LEU A 68 27.51 -7.35 -8.91
C LEU A 68 28.26 -8.22 -7.88
N ARG A 69 29.54 -7.92 -7.61
CA ARG A 69 30.33 -8.65 -6.61
C ARG A 69 29.76 -8.55 -5.19
N VAL A 70 29.22 -7.38 -4.83
CA VAL A 70 28.57 -7.20 -3.52
C VAL A 70 27.33 -8.08 -3.42
N MET A 71 26.51 -8.13 -4.46
CA MET A 71 25.32 -8.98 -4.49
C MET A 71 25.68 -10.47 -4.49
N GLU A 72 26.60 -10.90 -5.34
CA GLU A 72 27.07 -12.28 -5.39
C GLU A 72 27.65 -12.73 -4.05
N GLY A 73 28.48 -11.91 -3.40
CA GLY A 73 29.04 -12.23 -2.09
C GLY A 73 27.97 -12.32 -0.99
N HIS A 74 26.96 -11.45 -1.02
CA HIS A 74 25.89 -11.46 -0.01
C HIS A 74 24.95 -12.66 -0.17
N PHE A 75 24.67 -13.06 -1.40
CA PHE A 75 23.69 -14.11 -1.71
C PHE A 75 24.32 -15.48 -1.99
N ALA A 76 25.64 -15.62 -2.01
CA ALA A 76 26.32 -16.86 -2.40
C ALA A 76 25.79 -18.09 -1.64
N GLU A 77 25.74 -18.02 -0.31
CA GLU A 77 25.30 -19.16 0.52
C GLU A 77 23.83 -19.51 0.31
N GLU A 78 22.96 -18.49 0.21
CA GLU A 78 21.53 -18.68 -0.03
C GLU A 78 21.26 -19.27 -1.42
N LEU A 79 21.97 -18.79 -2.44
CA LEU A 79 21.83 -19.30 -3.80
C LEU A 79 22.35 -20.73 -3.92
N ASP A 80 23.48 -21.06 -3.29
CA ASP A 80 23.98 -22.43 -3.24
C ASP A 80 23.02 -23.35 -2.47
N ALA A 81 22.35 -22.86 -1.41
CA ALA A 81 21.34 -23.62 -0.70
C ALA A 81 20.08 -23.88 -1.56
N MET A 82 19.68 -22.90 -2.37
CA MET A 82 18.49 -23.00 -3.24
C MET A 82 18.74 -23.85 -4.49
N PHE A 83 19.93 -23.76 -5.09
CA PHE A 83 20.23 -24.35 -6.40
C PHE A 83 21.27 -25.48 -6.37
N GLY A 84 21.90 -25.70 -5.21
CA GLY A 84 23.00 -26.63 -5.03
C GLY A 84 24.33 -26.05 -5.50
N PRO A 85 25.47 -26.67 -5.10
CA PRO A 85 26.77 -26.27 -5.59
C PRO A 85 26.85 -26.45 -7.11
N ARG A 86 27.42 -25.45 -7.79
CA ARG A 86 27.61 -25.47 -9.26
C ARG A 86 28.43 -26.71 -9.64
N ALA A 87 27.85 -27.59 -10.45
CA ALA A 87 28.50 -28.78 -11.01
C ALA A 87 29.64 -28.42 -11.98
#